data_AF-A0AAD3DKT7-F1
#
_entry.id   AF-A0AAD3DKT7-F1
#
_cell.length_a   1.000
_cell.length_b   1.000
_cell.length_c   1.000
_cell.angle_alpha   90.00
_cell.angle_beta   90.00
_cell.angle_gamma   90.00
#
_symmetry.space_group_name_H-M   'P 1'
#
loop_
_entity.id
_entity.type
_entity.pdbx_description
1 polymer ?
#
loop_
_entity_poly.entity_id
_entity_poly.type
_entity_poly.pdbx_seq_one_letter_code
_entity_poly.pdbx_strand_id
1 'polypeptide(L)'
;MARLVQQRCWSLATVAALLVYCTALLLVAKPASGAACAAYAGLGGQCGSSDGDKCCPSGQCCSRYGNCGVTTAHCGTGCQAAYGTCTAGSPETSGGCPDGWLPAVGTVYDSWPKPGSVTCVQYNRCERAGQFTAINDGDAPPCKNGAQWLDGGDGVMACRFPEATVKAWNLASTYDLDAALFGRQLEVMALGALAGRTVVVNVRDVCNDNECRGCCKHRTGNKAWKLINIEKWPASQLLGFDPTVSGFDVRRLKYPWVPLGLRAGAPEGSVMPLCYRDLGPAPELPHGVNGLQAPVDEQGVASE
;
A
#
# COMPACT_ATOMS: atom_id res chain seq x y z
N MET A 1 -10.21 5.61 56.03
CA MET A 1 -11.62 5.90 56.39
C MET A 1 -11.89 7.36 56.06
N ALA A 2 -12.79 7.62 55.11
CA ALA A 2 -13.14 8.96 54.68
C ALA A 2 -13.82 9.75 55.81
N ARG A 3 -13.46 11.03 55.97
CA ARG A 3 -14.29 12.02 56.69
C ARG A 3 -14.39 13.29 55.85
N LEU A 4 -15.57 13.46 55.25
CA LEU A 4 -16.07 14.74 54.77
C LEU A 4 -16.20 15.69 55.97
N VAL A 5 -15.80 16.96 55.80
CA VAL A 5 -16.20 18.06 56.69
C VAL A 5 -16.85 19.15 55.84
N GLN A 6 -17.99 19.60 56.35
CA GLN A 6 -19.05 20.38 55.72
C GLN A 6 -18.67 21.80 55.28
N GLN A 7 -19.35 22.21 54.22
CA GLN A 7 -19.52 23.57 53.74
C GLN A 7 -20.23 24.46 54.77
N ARG A 8 -19.70 25.67 55.00
CA ARG A 8 -20.48 26.83 55.46
C ARG A 8 -19.91 28.11 54.84
N CYS A 9 -20.59 28.63 53.82
CA CYS A 9 -20.49 30.03 53.40
C CYS A 9 -21.35 30.87 54.35
N TRP A 10 -20.76 31.86 55.00
CA TRP A 10 -21.48 32.95 55.68
C TRP A 10 -21.02 34.30 55.12
N SER A 11 -21.98 35.19 54.97
CA SER A 11 -21.94 36.44 54.22
C SER A 11 -21.42 37.64 55.03
N LEU A 12 -20.86 38.60 54.28
CA LEU A 12 -20.85 40.07 54.46
C LEU A 12 -19.92 40.76 55.50
N ALA A 13 -19.07 41.61 54.91
CA ALA A 13 -18.60 42.94 55.35
C ALA A 13 -17.67 43.04 56.56
N THR A 14 -16.41 43.44 56.32
CA THR A 14 -15.82 44.75 56.69
C THR A 14 -14.34 44.82 56.30
N VAL A 15 -13.86 46.06 56.21
CA VAL A 15 -12.62 46.55 55.59
C VAL A 15 -11.36 46.24 56.42
N ALA A 16 -10.21 46.22 55.72
CA ALA A 16 -8.84 46.48 56.19
C ALA A 16 -7.87 45.27 56.24
N ALA A 17 -7.11 45.18 55.14
CA ALA A 17 -5.69 44.84 55.03
C ALA A 17 -5.03 44.04 56.17
N LEU A 18 -4.65 42.80 55.86
CA LEU A 18 -3.41 42.20 56.36
C LEU A 18 -2.84 41.28 55.26
N LEU A 19 -1.66 41.67 54.79
CA LEU A 19 -0.79 40.92 53.89
C LEU A 19 -0.53 39.52 54.46
N VAL A 20 -1.14 38.51 53.86
CA VAL A 20 -0.66 37.13 53.96
C VAL A 20 -0.26 36.71 52.55
N TYR A 21 1.04 36.48 52.42
CA TYR A 21 1.70 35.87 51.27
C TYR A 21 0.91 34.63 50.83
N CYS A 22 0.04 34.79 49.84
CA CYS A 22 -0.41 33.68 49.03
C CYS A 22 0.66 33.49 47.97
N THR A 23 1.79 32.88 48.35
CA THR A 23 2.56 32.13 47.36
C THR A 23 1.57 31.13 46.80
N ALA A 24 1.04 31.43 45.62
CA ALA A 24 0.43 30.42 44.80
C ALA A 24 1.54 29.38 44.60
N LEU A 25 1.55 28.34 45.44
CA LEU A 25 1.88 27.03 44.95
C LEU A 25 0.87 26.81 43.83
N LEU A 26 1.26 27.23 42.63
CA LEU A 26 1.03 26.46 41.43
C LEU A 26 1.50 25.06 41.82
N LEU A 27 0.59 24.27 42.38
CA LEU A 27 0.57 22.86 42.09
C LEU A 27 0.51 22.84 40.57
N VAL A 28 1.70 22.76 39.96
CA VAL A 28 1.85 22.29 38.60
C VAL A 28 1.19 20.93 38.67
N ALA A 29 -0.08 20.89 38.27
CA ALA A 29 -0.76 19.64 38.03
C ALA A 29 0.19 18.91 37.08
N LYS A 30 0.77 17.79 37.53
CA LYS A 30 1.50 16.90 36.63
C LYS A 30 0.53 16.63 35.49
N PRO A 31 0.89 16.96 34.23
CA PRO A 31 0.02 16.65 33.12
C PRO A 31 -0.24 15.15 33.18
N ALA A 32 -1.53 14.80 33.18
CA ALA A 32 -1.95 13.42 33.05
C ALA A 32 -1.26 12.86 31.80
N SER A 33 -0.62 11.71 31.97
CA SER A 33 -0.11 10.88 30.89
C SER A 33 -1.15 10.81 29.76
N GLY A 34 -0.85 11.43 28.61
CA GLY A 34 -1.73 11.45 27.45
C GLY A 34 -1.87 12.78 26.70
N ALA A 35 -1.15 13.85 27.05
CA ALA A 35 -1.21 15.10 26.29
C ALA A 35 -0.45 14.99 24.96
N ALA A 36 -1.22 14.82 23.88
CA ALA A 36 -0.77 15.02 22.51
C ALA A 36 -0.24 16.46 22.33
N CYS A 37 1.02 16.57 21.93
CA CYS A 37 1.70 17.70 21.32
C CYS A 37 0.95 19.05 21.23
N ALA A 38 1.37 20.04 22.02
CA ALA A 38 0.82 21.40 21.99
C ALA A 38 1.38 22.27 20.84
N ALA A 39 2.54 21.90 20.28
CA ALA A 39 3.19 22.60 19.16
C ALA A 39 3.95 21.61 18.27
N TYR A 40 3.92 21.87 16.95
CA TYR A 40 4.60 21.05 15.94
C TYR A 40 5.78 21.79 15.31
N ALA A 41 6.86 21.05 15.06
CA ALA A 41 7.95 21.47 14.21
C ALA A 41 7.47 21.64 12.76
N GLY A 42 8.15 22.49 11.98
CA GLY A 42 8.05 22.44 10.52
C GLY A 42 8.52 21.08 9.97
N LEU A 43 8.25 20.78 8.69
CA LEU A 43 8.77 19.56 8.05
C LEU A 43 10.32 19.54 8.15
N GLY A 44 10.88 18.50 8.75
CA GLY A 44 12.33 18.42 9.01
C GLY A 44 12.85 19.37 10.09
N GLY A 45 11.96 19.97 10.89
CA GLY A 45 12.31 20.90 11.97
C GLY A 45 12.81 20.22 13.23
N GLN A 46 13.17 21.03 14.23
CA GLN A 46 13.63 20.58 15.53
C GLN A 46 12.47 20.10 16.42
N CYS A 47 12.75 19.15 17.31
CA CYS A 47 11.77 18.54 18.21
C CYS A 47 12.42 18.16 19.54
N GLY A 48 11.60 17.75 20.50
CA GLY A 48 12.04 17.30 21.80
C GLY A 48 11.95 18.37 22.87
N SER A 49 12.26 17.98 24.10
CA SER A 49 12.24 18.88 25.26
C SER A 49 13.15 20.09 25.08
N SER A 50 14.25 19.94 24.36
CA SER A 50 15.21 21.02 24.07
C SER A 50 14.70 22.07 23.08
N ASP A 51 13.63 21.79 22.33
CA ASP A 51 13.01 22.74 21.39
C ASP A 51 11.61 23.16 21.84
N GLY A 52 11.43 23.35 23.16
CA GLY A 52 10.17 23.81 23.73
C GLY A 52 9.05 22.77 23.65
N ASP A 53 9.39 21.50 23.85
CA ASP A 53 8.46 20.36 23.78
C ASP A 53 7.74 20.22 22.43
N LYS A 54 8.38 20.69 21.34
CA LYS A 54 7.83 20.53 20.00
C LYS A 54 7.82 19.08 19.56
N CYS A 55 6.73 18.70 18.93
CA CYS A 55 6.58 17.39 18.30
C CYS A 55 6.82 17.44 16.80
N CYS A 56 7.18 16.29 16.26
CA CYS A 56 7.22 16.12 14.83
C CYS A 56 5.83 15.99 14.22
N PRO A 57 5.62 16.51 12.98
CA PRO A 57 4.41 16.26 12.23
C PRO A 57 4.07 14.76 12.14
N SER A 58 2.79 14.46 11.95
CA SER A 58 2.30 13.07 11.90
C SER A 58 3.14 12.19 10.95
N GLY A 59 3.56 11.03 11.45
CA GLY A 59 4.39 10.06 10.71
C GLY A 59 5.89 10.30 10.79
N GLN A 60 6.36 11.40 11.38
CA GLN A 60 7.78 11.64 11.63
C GLN A 60 8.20 11.23 13.04
N CYS A 61 9.46 10.83 13.15
CA CYS A 61 10.14 10.47 14.38
C CYS A 61 10.95 11.65 14.90
N CYS A 62 10.97 11.85 16.22
CA CYS A 62 11.91 12.78 16.82
C CYS A 62 13.20 12.03 17.13
N SER A 63 14.27 12.32 16.38
CA SER A 63 15.57 11.67 16.55
C SER A 63 16.13 11.88 17.96
N ARG A 64 17.10 11.05 18.35
CA ARG A 64 17.87 11.25 19.60
C ARG A 64 18.59 12.60 19.67
N TYR A 65 18.72 13.29 18.53
CA TYR A 65 19.37 14.59 18.39
C TYR A 65 18.37 15.74 18.27
N GLY A 66 17.07 15.50 18.47
CA GLY A 66 16.05 16.55 18.49
C GLY A 66 15.70 17.10 17.11
N ASN A 67 15.71 16.25 16.08
CA ASN A 67 15.30 16.60 14.72
C ASN A 67 14.21 15.65 14.24
N CYS A 68 13.24 16.19 13.49
CA CYS A 68 12.17 15.44 12.87
C CYS A 68 12.60 14.80 11.55
N GLY A 69 12.24 13.55 11.34
CA GLY A 69 12.45 12.87 10.07
C GLY A 69 11.92 11.45 10.08
N VAL A 70 12.03 10.77 8.93
CA VAL A 70 11.50 9.42 8.71
C VAL A 70 12.57 8.36 8.49
N THR A 71 13.85 8.76 8.43
CA THR A 71 14.94 7.81 8.19
C THR A 71 15.30 7.04 9.45
N THR A 72 16.05 5.94 9.32
CA THR A 72 16.56 5.16 10.46
C THR A 72 17.35 6.00 11.46
N ALA A 73 18.05 7.05 11.01
CA ALA A 73 18.75 7.98 11.91
C ALA A 73 17.81 8.76 12.83
N HIS A 74 16.54 8.93 12.42
CA HIS A 74 15.50 9.61 13.19
C HIS A 74 14.63 8.63 13.98
N CYS A 75 14.22 7.54 13.35
CA CYS A 75 13.28 6.56 13.92
C CYS A 75 13.96 5.40 14.67
N GLY A 76 15.27 5.25 14.56
CA GLY A 76 16.03 4.15 15.16
C GLY A 76 16.29 4.35 16.66
N THR A 77 17.36 3.72 17.14
CA THR A 77 17.73 3.72 18.56
C THR A 77 17.87 5.14 19.12
N GLY A 78 17.13 5.42 20.19
CA GLY A 78 17.12 6.72 20.86
C GLY A 78 16.08 7.71 20.33
N CYS A 79 15.19 7.28 19.44
CA CYS A 79 14.02 8.07 19.06
C CYS A 79 13.20 8.48 20.30
N GLN A 80 12.84 9.76 20.39
CA GLN A 80 12.13 10.36 21.52
C GLN A 80 10.61 10.20 21.35
N ALA A 81 10.05 9.11 21.88
CA ALA A 81 8.65 8.71 21.64
C ALA A 81 7.60 9.71 22.15
N ALA A 82 7.96 10.58 23.10
CA ALA A 82 7.09 11.65 23.57
C ALA A 82 6.88 12.76 22.53
N TYR A 83 7.75 12.86 21.53
CA TYR A 83 7.81 13.97 20.58
C TYR A 83 7.71 13.51 19.11
N GLY A 84 7.45 12.24 18.86
CA GLY A 84 7.32 11.68 17.52
C GLY A 84 6.96 10.20 17.52
N THR A 85 6.79 9.62 16.33
CA THR A 85 6.26 8.26 16.15
C THR A 85 7.38 7.22 16.21
N CYS A 86 7.95 7.00 17.39
CA CYS A 86 9.07 6.07 17.57
C CYS A 86 8.58 4.62 17.69
N THR A 87 8.99 3.76 16.76
CA THR A 87 8.75 2.31 16.88
C THR A 87 9.85 1.71 17.76
N ALA A 88 9.48 1.24 18.96
CA ALA A 88 10.43 0.59 19.86
C ALA A 88 10.91 -0.76 19.29
N GLY A 89 12.23 -0.86 19.06
CA GLY A 89 12.99 -2.11 19.20
C GLY A 89 12.61 -3.29 18.30
N SER A 90 13.00 -3.23 17.02
CA SER A 90 13.55 -4.36 16.26
C SER A 90 14.38 -3.79 15.10
N PRO A 91 15.52 -4.39 14.72
CA PRO A 91 16.25 -3.97 13.54
C PRO A 91 15.55 -4.52 12.29
N GLU A 92 14.36 -4.03 11.98
CA GLU A 92 13.64 -4.33 10.73
C GLU A 92 12.92 -3.05 10.26
N THR A 93 13.68 -2.24 9.52
CA THR A 93 13.32 -1.37 8.38
C THR A 93 11.93 -0.68 8.31
N SER A 94 11.97 0.65 8.15
CA SER A 94 10.94 1.59 7.68
C SER A 94 9.59 1.01 7.18
N GLY A 95 8.52 1.18 7.98
CA GLY A 95 7.13 0.86 7.58
C GLY A 95 6.71 -0.59 7.81
N GLY A 96 6.81 -1.06 9.07
CA GLY A 96 6.52 -2.45 9.45
C GLY A 96 5.13 -2.95 9.03
N CYS A 97 5.06 -4.24 8.74
CA CYS A 97 3.79 -4.95 8.52
C CYS A 97 3.22 -5.44 9.87
N PRO A 98 1.90 -5.66 9.98
CA PRO A 98 1.34 -6.30 11.17
C PRO A 98 1.90 -7.70 11.39
N ASP A 99 1.80 -8.23 12.62
CA ASP A 99 2.25 -9.58 12.93
C ASP A 99 1.65 -10.62 11.97
N GLY A 100 2.50 -11.54 11.51
CA GLY A 100 2.14 -12.57 10.53
C GLY A 100 2.06 -12.08 9.08
N TRP A 101 2.42 -10.82 8.80
CA TRP A 101 2.55 -10.28 7.45
C TRP A 101 4.01 -10.00 7.10
N LEU A 102 4.40 -10.31 5.87
CA LEU A 102 5.74 -10.07 5.35
C LEU A 102 5.78 -8.80 4.49
N PRO A 103 6.89 -8.04 4.51
CA PRO A 103 7.03 -6.84 3.72
C PRO A 103 7.27 -7.15 2.23
N ALA A 104 6.66 -6.34 1.37
CA ALA A 104 6.87 -6.36 -0.08
C ALA A 104 6.76 -4.95 -0.67
N VAL A 105 7.04 -4.87 -1.97
CA VAL A 105 6.71 -3.73 -2.83
C VAL A 105 5.84 -4.20 -3.98
N GLY A 106 5.06 -3.29 -4.55
CA GLY A 106 4.26 -3.63 -5.72
C GLY A 106 3.90 -2.44 -6.58
N THR A 107 3.44 -2.75 -7.78
CA THR A 107 2.81 -1.79 -8.69
C THR A 107 1.52 -2.38 -9.21
N VAL A 108 0.75 -1.60 -9.96
CA VAL A 108 -0.40 -2.10 -10.71
C VAL A 108 -0.04 -2.21 -12.18
N TYR A 109 -0.47 -3.29 -12.84
CA TYR A 109 -0.34 -3.45 -14.28
C TYR A 109 -1.69 -3.78 -14.92
N ASP A 110 -1.80 -3.48 -16.21
CA ASP A 110 -2.98 -3.79 -17.02
C ASP A 110 -2.61 -4.85 -18.04
N SER A 111 -3.21 -6.03 -17.91
CA SER A 111 -2.97 -7.18 -18.78
C SER A 111 -3.91 -7.22 -20.00
N TRP A 112 -4.89 -6.31 -20.03
CA TRP A 112 -5.86 -6.12 -21.11
C TRP A 112 -6.10 -4.61 -21.30
N PRO A 113 -5.11 -3.86 -21.78
CA PRO A 113 -5.25 -2.42 -21.96
C PRO A 113 -6.33 -2.11 -23.00
N LYS A 114 -7.09 -1.04 -22.77
CA LYS A 114 -8.11 -0.60 -23.73
C LYS A 114 -7.48 -0.32 -25.11
N PRO A 115 -8.04 -0.84 -26.21
CA PRO A 115 -7.59 -0.54 -27.57
C PRO A 115 -7.48 0.98 -27.81
N GLY A 116 -6.41 1.41 -28.46
CA GLY A 116 -6.14 2.84 -28.71
C GLY A 116 -5.72 3.67 -27.48
N SER A 117 -5.68 3.09 -26.28
CA SER A 117 -5.10 3.77 -25.11
C SER A 117 -3.60 3.98 -25.27
N VAL A 118 -3.04 4.94 -24.52
CA VAL A 118 -1.60 5.16 -24.53
C VAL A 118 -0.84 3.91 -24.05
N THR A 119 -1.37 3.20 -23.05
CA THR A 119 -0.80 1.93 -22.57
C THR A 119 -0.77 0.87 -23.67
N CYS A 120 -1.86 0.74 -24.43
CA CYS A 120 -1.95 -0.15 -25.59
C CYS A 120 -0.93 0.21 -26.68
N VAL A 121 -0.96 1.46 -27.16
CA VAL A 121 -0.27 1.88 -28.38
C VAL A 121 1.19 2.28 -28.16
N GLN A 122 1.51 3.04 -27.11
CA GLN A 122 2.88 3.56 -26.91
C GLN A 122 3.79 2.58 -26.17
N TYR A 123 3.23 1.60 -25.47
CA TYR A 123 3.99 0.61 -24.70
C TYR A 123 3.79 -0.81 -25.20
N ASN A 124 3.18 -0.96 -26.38
CA ASN A 124 2.92 -2.24 -27.06
C ASN A 124 2.29 -3.28 -26.12
N ARG A 125 1.43 -2.82 -25.20
CA ARG A 125 0.79 -3.71 -24.22
C ARG A 125 -0.37 -4.50 -24.85
N CYS A 126 -0.92 -4.01 -25.96
CA CYS A 126 -1.93 -4.75 -26.73
C CYS A 126 -1.35 -6.01 -27.39
N GLU A 127 -0.08 -5.97 -27.82
CA GLU A 127 0.60 -7.15 -28.38
C GLU A 127 0.59 -8.32 -27.38
N ARG A 128 0.68 -8.01 -26.08
CA ARG A 128 0.70 -8.96 -24.96
C ARG A 128 -0.64 -9.08 -24.23
N ALA A 129 -1.71 -8.49 -24.75
CA ALA A 129 -3.01 -8.54 -24.09
C ALA A 129 -3.46 -9.99 -23.89
N GLY A 130 -3.83 -10.34 -22.65
CA GLY A 130 -4.25 -11.70 -22.30
C GLY A 130 -3.19 -12.78 -22.41
N GLN A 131 -1.91 -12.41 -22.45
CA GLN A 131 -0.78 -13.34 -22.47
C GLN A 131 -0.03 -13.32 -21.12
N PHE A 132 0.33 -14.50 -20.60
CA PHE A 132 1.05 -14.73 -19.35
C PHE A 132 2.15 -15.77 -19.51
N THR A 133 3.34 -15.47 -19.00
CA THR A 133 4.55 -16.28 -19.22
C THR A 133 4.38 -17.78 -18.91
N ALA A 134 3.57 -18.10 -17.90
CA ALA A 134 3.41 -19.47 -17.41
C ALA A 134 2.35 -20.31 -18.13
N ILE A 135 1.47 -19.66 -18.90
CA ILE A 135 0.20 -20.25 -19.36
C ILE A 135 -0.09 -19.89 -20.82
N ASN A 136 0.79 -19.11 -21.44
CA ASN A 136 0.69 -18.73 -22.84
C ASN A 136 0.56 -19.93 -23.74
N ASP A 137 -0.28 -19.76 -24.75
CA ASP A 137 -0.69 -20.83 -25.64
C ASP A 137 -0.22 -20.60 -27.10
N GLY A 138 0.72 -19.67 -27.26
CA GLY A 138 1.45 -19.43 -28.50
C GLY A 138 0.76 -18.47 -29.48
N ASP A 139 1.34 -18.40 -30.69
CA ASP A 139 0.99 -17.41 -31.71
C ASP A 139 0.24 -18.02 -32.90
N ALA A 140 -0.33 -19.23 -32.74
CA ALA A 140 -1.06 -19.91 -33.81
C ALA A 140 -2.20 -20.81 -33.28
N PRO A 141 -3.35 -20.89 -33.98
CA PRO A 141 -4.43 -21.80 -33.64
C PRO A 141 -4.11 -23.27 -34.03
N PRO A 142 -4.78 -24.27 -33.43
CA PRO A 142 -5.84 -24.15 -32.43
C PRO A 142 -5.31 -23.80 -31.04
N CYS A 143 -5.99 -22.86 -30.39
CA CYS A 143 -5.67 -22.48 -29.02
C CYS A 143 -6.13 -23.57 -28.01
N LYS A 144 -5.41 -23.72 -26.91
CA LYS A 144 -5.52 -24.67 -25.80
C LYS A 144 -5.69 -23.92 -24.48
N ASN A 145 -5.88 -24.69 -23.41
CA ASN A 145 -5.98 -24.20 -22.03
C ASN A 145 -7.09 -23.16 -21.79
N GLY A 146 -8.03 -23.00 -22.72
CA GLY A 146 -9.09 -21.98 -22.68
C GLY A 146 -8.72 -20.63 -23.29
N ALA A 147 -7.55 -20.52 -23.93
CA ALA A 147 -7.21 -19.37 -24.77
C ALA A 147 -8.06 -19.38 -26.06
N GLN A 148 -8.24 -18.20 -26.63
CA GLN A 148 -9.01 -17.96 -27.85
C GLN A 148 -8.16 -17.18 -28.85
N TRP A 149 -8.43 -17.36 -30.14
CA TRP A 149 -7.79 -16.59 -31.19
C TRP A 149 -8.38 -15.18 -31.23
N LEU A 150 -7.72 -14.22 -30.59
CA LEU A 150 -8.25 -12.88 -30.35
C LEU A 150 -7.27 -11.78 -30.77
N ASP A 151 -7.83 -10.65 -31.21
CA ASP A 151 -7.10 -9.40 -31.43
C ASP A 151 -6.82 -8.74 -30.06
N GLY A 152 -5.57 -8.33 -29.85
CA GLY A 152 -5.14 -7.62 -28.64
C GLY A 152 -5.61 -6.17 -28.56
N GLY A 153 -6.23 -5.63 -29.62
CA GLY A 153 -6.63 -4.23 -29.73
C GLY A 153 -5.69 -3.39 -30.61
N ASP A 154 -4.74 -4.03 -31.26
CA ASP A 154 -3.74 -3.46 -32.16
C ASP A 154 -3.78 -4.08 -33.58
N GLY A 155 -4.75 -4.96 -33.84
CA GLY A 155 -4.86 -5.71 -35.10
C GLY A 155 -4.05 -7.00 -35.09
N VAL A 156 -3.34 -7.34 -34.00
CA VAL A 156 -2.50 -8.53 -33.92
C VAL A 156 -3.28 -9.67 -33.25
N MET A 157 -3.57 -10.69 -34.04
CA MET A 157 -4.18 -11.93 -33.57
C MET A 157 -3.15 -12.83 -32.88
N ALA A 158 -3.51 -13.40 -31.73
CA ALA A 158 -2.74 -14.43 -31.02
C ALA A 158 -3.67 -15.32 -30.19
N CYS A 159 -3.17 -16.43 -29.63
CA CYS A 159 -3.92 -17.15 -28.61
C CYS A 159 -3.83 -16.37 -27.29
N ARG A 160 -4.98 -15.82 -26.86
CA ARG A 160 -5.09 -14.94 -25.70
C ARG A 160 -6.19 -15.44 -24.77
N PHE A 161 -6.04 -15.23 -23.46
CA PHE A 161 -7.13 -15.46 -22.52
C PHE A 161 -8.08 -14.28 -22.51
N PRO A 162 -9.40 -14.46 -22.73
CA PRO A 162 -10.36 -13.36 -22.73
C PRO A 162 -10.26 -12.49 -21.46
N GLU A 163 -10.52 -11.18 -21.57
CA GLU A 163 -10.41 -10.26 -20.43
C GLU A 163 -11.28 -10.70 -19.24
N ALA A 164 -12.47 -11.24 -19.50
CA ALA A 164 -13.34 -11.80 -18.46
C ALA A 164 -12.69 -12.97 -17.70
N THR A 165 -11.94 -13.81 -18.41
CA THR A 165 -11.17 -14.92 -17.84
C THR A 165 -10.04 -14.40 -16.95
N VAL A 166 -9.28 -13.43 -17.46
CA VAL A 166 -8.19 -12.79 -16.71
C VAL A 166 -8.71 -12.10 -15.45
N LYS A 167 -9.83 -11.39 -15.55
CA LYS A 167 -10.52 -10.75 -14.42
C LYS A 167 -10.88 -11.77 -13.33
N ALA A 168 -11.37 -12.95 -13.72
CA ALA A 168 -11.77 -14.00 -12.79
C ALA A 168 -10.59 -14.64 -12.05
N TRP A 169 -9.37 -14.53 -12.60
CA TRP A 169 -8.19 -15.19 -12.05
C TRP A 169 -7.48 -14.41 -10.93
N ASN A 170 -7.81 -13.13 -10.71
CA ASN A 170 -7.16 -12.26 -9.70
C ASN A 170 -5.63 -12.39 -9.72
N LEU A 171 -5.01 -12.09 -10.86
CA LEU A 171 -3.59 -12.36 -11.05
C LEU A 171 -2.67 -11.35 -10.35
N ALA A 172 -1.46 -11.82 -10.08
CA ALA A 172 -0.30 -10.98 -9.80
C ALA A 172 0.95 -11.53 -10.51
N SER A 173 1.96 -10.67 -10.67
CA SER A 173 3.29 -11.06 -11.14
C SER A 173 4.36 -10.82 -10.08
N THR A 174 5.38 -11.67 -10.07
CA THR A 174 6.56 -11.52 -9.20
C THR A 174 7.84 -11.31 -10.01
N TYR A 175 8.96 -11.01 -9.38
CA TYR A 175 10.22 -10.78 -10.09
C TYR A 175 10.83 -12.12 -10.57
N ASP A 176 11.16 -12.25 -11.85
CA ASP A 176 11.74 -13.47 -12.42
C ASP A 176 13.06 -13.91 -11.74
N LEU A 177 13.92 -12.96 -11.36
CA LEU A 177 15.17 -13.25 -10.65
C LEU A 177 14.99 -13.45 -9.13
N ASP A 178 13.75 -13.44 -8.65
CA ASP A 178 13.33 -13.81 -7.30
C ASP A 178 11.91 -14.43 -7.35
N ALA A 179 11.83 -15.60 -8.00
CA ALA A 179 10.57 -16.30 -8.26
C ALA A 179 9.97 -17.00 -7.02
N ALA A 180 10.40 -16.66 -5.80
CA ALA A 180 9.96 -17.33 -4.57
C ALA A 180 8.43 -17.29 -4.36
N LEU A 181 7.77 -16.26 -4.90
CA LEU A 181 6.31 -16.12 -4.83
C LEU A 181 5.58 -16.70 -6.05
N PHE A 182 6.31 -17.10 -7.09
CA PHE A 182 5.69 -17.67 -8.28
C PHE A 182 4.99 -18.98 -7.90
N GLY A 183 3.76 -19.17 -8.37
CA GLY A 183 2.99 -20.35 -8.02
C GLY A 183 2.13 -20.19 -6.76
N ARG A 184 2.31 -19.13 -5.95
CA ARG A 184 1.66 -18.94 -4.64
C ARG A 184 0.37 -18.13 -4.73
N GLN A 185 -0.54 -18.37 -3.78
CA GLN A 185 -1.69 -17.51 -3.52
C GLN A 185 -1.35 -16.61 -2.33
N LEU A 186 -1.55 -15.30 -2.51
CA LEU A 186 -1.16 -14.32 -1.51
C LEU A 186 -2.38 -13.51 -1.07
N GLU A 187 -2.50 -13.28 0.22
CA GLU A 187 -3.30 -12.16 0.74
C GLU A 187 -2.42 -10.92 0.75
N VAL A 188 -2.84 -9.82 0.14
CA VAL A 188 -2.04 -8.62 -0.05
C VAL A 188 -2.74 -7.40 0.53
N MET A 189 -1.99 -6.58 1.24
CA MET A 189 -2.43 -5.31 1.82
C MET A 189 -1.51 -4.19 1.36
N ALA A 190 -2.09 -3.06 0.96
CA ALA A 190 -1.35 -1.82 0.78
C ALA A 190 -1.26 -1.10 2.12
N LEU A 191 -0.05 -0.67 2.51
CA LEU A 191 0.10 0.14 3.72
C LEU A 191 -0.54 1.51 3.54
N GLY A 192 -0.92 2.14 4.65
CA GLY A 192 -1.35 3.54 4.69
C GLY A 192 -2.82 3.85 4.82
N ALA A 193 -3.32 4.83 4.06
CA ALA A 193 -4.73 5.25 4.12
C ALA A 193 -5.73 4.13 3.74
N LEU A 194 -5.21 3.01 3.23
CA LEU A 194 -5.95 1.79 2.89
C LEU A 194 -5.68 0.64 3.88
N ALA A 195 -4.97 0.88 4.98
CA ALA A 195 -4.66 -0.14 5.97
C ALA A 195 -5.94 -0.84 6.45
N GLY A 196 -5.96 -2.17 6.36
CA GLY A 196 -7.11 -3.01 6.68
C GLY A 196 -7.91 -3.49 5.47
N ARG A 197 -7.67 -2.96 4.26
CA ARG A 197 -8.15 -3.58 3.01
C ARG A 197 -7.15 -4.60 2.51
N THR A 198 -7.66 -5.78 2.13
CA THR A 198 -6.85 -6.84 1.56
C THR A 198 -7.46 -7.34 0.26
N VAL A 199 -6.63 -7.94 -0.58
CA VAL A 199 -7.05 -8.67 -1.78
C VAL A 199 -6.29 -9.98 -1.86
N VAL A 200 -6.96 -11.04 -2.34
CA VAL A 200 -6.30 -12.32 -2.63
C VAL A 200 -5.89 -12.34 -4.09
N VAL A 201 -4.62 -12.66 -4.35
CA VAL A 201 -4.07 -12.75 -5.69
C VAL A 201 -3.38 -14.09 -5.93
N ASN A 202 -3.37 -14.52 -7.19
CA ASN A 202 -2.69 -15.73 -7.64
C ASN A 202 -1.46 -15.34 -8.47
N VAL A 203 -0.26 -15.66 -7.99
CA VAL A 203 0.97 -15.30 -8.69
C VAL A 203 1.23 -16.31 -9.81
N ARG A 204 0.99 -15.86 -11.04
CA ARG A 204 1.01 -16.71 -12.25
C ARG A 204 1.77 -16.09 -13.41
N ASP A 205 2.38 -14.93 -13.17
CA ASP A 205 3.16 -14.23 -14.16
C ASP A 205 4.45 -13.67 -13.54
N VAL A 206 5.35 -13.20 -14.40
CA VAL A 206 6.64 -12.68 -13.98
C VAL A 206 6.91 -11.31 -14.59
N CYS A 207 7.48 -10.43 -13.77
CA CYS A 207 8.12 -9.21 -14.21
C CYS A 207 9.55 -9.58 -14.64
N ASN A 208 9.84 -9.39 -15.93
CA ASN A 208 11.14 -9.68 -16.52
C ASN A 208 11.90 -8.38 -16.82
N ASP A 209 13.10 -8.26 -16.26
CA ASP A 209 13.93 -7.06 -16.46
C ASP A 209 14.42 -6.90 -17.89
N ASN A 210 14.53 -7.97 -18.67
CA ASN A 210 14.92 -7.87 -20.08
C ASN A 210 13.82 -7.20 -20.89
N GLU A 211 12.55 -7.44 -20.54
CA GLU A 211 11.40 -6.86 -21.22
C GLU A 211 11.20 -5.40 -20.83
N CYS A 212 11.46 -5.05 -19.56
CA CYS A 212 11.22 -3.70 -19.05
C CYS A 212 12.48 -2.87 -18.74
N ARG A 213 13.65 -3.33 -19.19
CA ARG A 213 14.96 -2.68 -19.03
C ARG A 213 15.33 -2.41 -17.55
N GLY A 214 15.27 -3.44 -16.72
CA GLY A 214 15.70 -3.37 -15.31
C GLY A 214 14.67 -2.80 -14.33
N CYS A 215 13.42 -2.62 -14.76
CA CYS A 215 12.41 -1.97 -13.94
C CYS A 215 12.02 -2.79 -12.69
N CYS A 216 12.03 -4.12 -12.76
CA CYS A 216 11.66 -5.00 -11.66
C CYS A 216 12.74 -4.94 -10.57
N LYS A 217 14.02 -5.02 -10.97
CA LYS A 217 15.15 -4.80 -10.06
C LYS A 217 15.13 -3.42 -9.40
N HIS A 218 14.85 -2.38 -10.18
CA HIS A 218 14.78 -1.03 -9.65
C HIS A 218 13.65 -0.90 -8.60
N ARG A 219 12.45 -1.38 -8.92
CA ARG A 219 11.28 -1.32 -8.02
C ARG A 219 11.47 -2.11 -6.74
N THR A 220 12.20 -3.23 -6.79
CA THR A 220 12.51 -4.06 -5.61
C THR A 220 13.65 -3.52 -4.76
N GLY A 221 14.23 -2.37 -5.09
CA GLY A 221 15.43 -1.87 -4.43
C GLY A 221 16.59 -2.84 -4.54
N ASN A 222 16.84 -3.34 -5.75
CA ASN A 222 17.85 -4.35 -6.04
C ASN A 222 17.62 -5.67 -5.28
N LYS A 223 16.39 -6.22 -5.37
CA LYS A 223 15.95 -7.44 -4.66
C LYS A 223 15.91 -7.34 -3.14
N ALA A 224 15.99 -6.14 -2.58
CA ALA A 224 15.79 -5.95 -1.14
C ALA A 224 14.37 -6.35 -0.70
N TRP A 225 13.40 -6.32 -1.62
CA TRP A 225 11.99 -6.59 -1.34
C TRP A 225 11.40 -7.55 -2.36
N LYS A 226 10.44 -8.38 -1.91
CA LYS A 226 9.61 -9.16 -2.83
C LYS A 226 8.77 -8.23 -3.68
N LEU A 227 8.65 -8.57 -4.97
CA LEU A 227 7.80 -7.87 -5.92
C LEU A 227 6.46 -8.57 -6.02
N ILE A 228 5.38 -7.82 -5.84
CA ILE A 228 4.01 -8.24 -6.08
C ILE A 228 3.34 -7.17 -6.94
N ASN A 229 3.44 -7.32 -8.26
CA ASN A 229 2.68 -6.47 -9.17
C ASN A 229 1.27 -7.03 -9.27
N ILE A 230 0.27 -6.21 -8.94
CA ILE A 230 -1.13 -6.62 -8.87
C ILE A 230 -1.79 -6.27 -10.21
N GLU A 231 -2.51 -7.20 -10.81
CA GLU A 231 -3.27 -6.95 -12.05
C GLU A 231 -4.40 -5.94 -11.77
N LYS A 232 -4.84 -5.16 -12.77
CA LYS A 232 -5.78 -4.04 -12.57
C LYS A 232 -7.06 -4.43 -11.82
N TRP A 233 -7.59 -5.64 -12.04
CA TRP A 233 -8.85 -6.09 -11.46
C TRP A 233 -8.75 -6.38 -9.95
N PRO A 234 -7.79 -7.18 -9.44
CA PRO A 234 -7.56 -7.25 -8.00
C PRO A 234 -7.06 -5.93 -7.42
N ALA A 235 -6.30 -5.13 -8.17
CA ALA A 235 -5.88 -3.81 -7.71
C ALA A 235 -7.05 -2.84 -7.52
N SER A 236 -8.09 -2.92 -8.36
CA SER A 236 -9.28 -2.07 -8.24
C SER A 236 -10.05 -2.39 -6.97
N GLN A 237 -10.11 -3.68 -6.58
CA GLN A 237 -10.70 -4.13 -5.31
C GLN A 237 -9.92 -3.59 -4.11
N LEU A 238 -8.58 -3.63 -4.17
CA LEU A 238 -7.71 -3.16 -3.09
C LEU A 238 -7.74 -1.63 -2.96
N LEU A 239 -7.57 -0.92 -4.07
CA LEU A 239 -7.34 0.53 -4.12
C LEU A 239 -8.61 1.35 -4.33
N GLY A 240 -9.73 0.73 -4.72
CA GLY A 240 -11.03 1.38 -4.85
C GLY A 240 -11.19 2.30 -6.06
N PHE A 241 -10.50 2.03 -7.17
CA PHE A 241 -10.72 2.72 -8.45
C PHE A 241 -11.64 1.92 -9.37
N ASP A 242 -12.22 2.57 -10.38
CA ASP A 242 -13.01 1.91 -11.43
C ASP A 242 -12.17 1.77 -12.72
N PRO A 243 -11.76 0.54 -13.11
CA PRO A 243 -10.99 0.30 -14.32
C PRO A 243 -11.82 0.37 -15.62
N THR A 244 -13.16 0.48 -15.52
CA THR A 244 -14.07 0.42 -16.69
C THR A 244 -14.36 1.79 -17.28
N VAL A 245 -14.04 2.87 -16.57
CA VAL A 245 -14.32 4.24 -17.03
C VAL A 245 -13.57 4.57 -18.32
N SER A 246 -14.23 5.35 -19.19
CA SER A 246 -13.60 5.80 -20.43
C SER A 246 -12.35 6.64 -20.13
N GLY A 247 -11.21 6.23 -20.69
CA GLY A 247 -9.93 6.90 -20.48
C GLY A 247 -9.15 6.41 -19.25
N PHE A 248 -9.56 5.31 -18.61
CA PHE A 248 -8.77 4.63 -17.60
C PHE A 248 -7.35 4.32 -18.11
N ASP A 249 -6.37 4.59 -17.25
CA ASP A 249 -4.98 4.32 -17.51
C ASP A 249 -4.27 4.04 -16.18
N VAL A 250 -3.81 2.79 -16.02
CA VAL A 250 -3.10 2.32 -14.84
C VAL A 250 -1.92 3.19 -14.45
N ARG A 251 -1.27 3.86 -15.42
CA ARG A 251 -0.11 4.74 -15.17
C ARG A 251 -0.48 6.04 -14.47
N ARG A 252 -1.77 6.41 -14.49
CA ARG A 252 -2.30 7.61 -13.81
C ARG A 252 -2.82 7.30 -12.41
N LEU A 253 -2.81 6.03 -11.99
CA LEU A 253 -3.15 5.67 -10.63
C LEU A 253 -2.18 6.34 -9.68
N LYS A 254 -2.73 7.13 -8.75
CA LYS A 254 -1.99 7.66 -7.62
C LYS A 254 -2.08 6.63 -6.52
N TYR A 255 -0.94 6.06 -6.14
CA TYR A 255 -0.89 5.27 -4.92
C TYR A 255 -1.18 6.22 -3.75
N PRO A 256 -2.10 5.87 -2.85
CA PRO A 256 -2.43 6.72 -1.72
C PRO A 256 -1.15 6.94 -0.92
N TRP A 257 -0.60 8.14 -1.05
CA TRP A 257 0.68 8.51 -0.48
C TRP A 257 0.60 8.30 1.02
N VAL A 258 1.31 7.28 1.48
CA VAL A 258 1.44 7.03 2.89
C VAL A 258 2.63 7.83 3.38
N PRO A 259 2.47 8.68 4.40
CA PRO A 259 3.61 9.18 5.16
C PRO A 259 4.37 8.06 5.90
N LEU A 260 3.86 6.82 5.86
CA LEU A 260 4.46 5.64 6.46
C LEU A 260 5.43 5.01 5.45
N GLY A 261 6.69 5.40 5.58
CA GLY A 261 7.84 4.53 5.35
C GLY A 261 7.93 3.93 3.95
N LEU A 262 8.73 4.58 3.11
CA LEU A 262 9.26 3.96 1.90
C LEU A 262 10.01 2.68 2.27
N ARG A 263 9.87 1.65 1.42
CA ARG A 263 10.72 0.47 1.48
C ARG A 263 12.13 0.89 1.06
N ALA A 264 13.09 0.75 1.96
CA ALA A 264 14.45 1.25 1.75
C ALA A 264 15.04 0.74 0.42
N GLY A 265 15.61 1.65 -0.39
CA GLY A 265 16.17 1.31 -1.70
C GLY A 265 15.15 1.18 -2.83
N ALA A 266 13.85 1.11 -2.55
CA ALA A 266 12.81 1.15 -3.58
C ALA A 266 12.46 2.61 -3.94
N PRO A 267 12.13 2.90 -5.21
CA PRO A 267 11.87 4.26 -5.68
C PRO A 267 10.55 4.82 -5.12
N GLU A 268 10.65 5.95 -4.43
CA GLU A 268 9.49 6.69 -3.92
C GLU A 268 8.51 7.07 -5.02
N GLY A 269 7.21 7.00 -4.70
CA GLY A 269 6.12 7.38 -5.61
C GLY A 269 5.90 6.44 -6.79
N SER A 270 6.83 5.51 -7.04
CA SER A 270 6.77 4.56 -8.15
C SER A 270 6.33 3.16 -7.72
N VAL A 271 6.33 2.87 -6.42
CA VAL A 271 5.87 1.60 -5.84
C VAL A 271 4.97 1.82 -4.64
N MET A 272 4.07 0.88 -4.41
CA MET A 272 3.32 0.75 -3.17
C MET A 272 4.15 -0.02 -2.15
N PRO A 273 4.25 0.46 -0.90
CA PRO A 273 4.67 -0.39 0.21
C PRO A 273 3.55 -1.40 0.50
N LEU A 274 3.85 -2.68 0.29
CA LEU A 274 2.92 -3.77 0.48
C LEU A 274 3.29 -4.61 1.70
N CYS A 275 2.28 -5.31 2.21
CA CYS A 275 2.42 -6.42 3.12
C CYS A 275 1.68 -7.62 2.51
N TYR A 276 2.19 -8.82 2.71
CA TYR A 276 1.52 -10.03 2.22
C TYR A 276 1.56 -11.19 3.23
N ARG A 277 0.60 -12.10 3.09
CA ARG A 277 0.65 -13.45 3.67
C ARG A 277 0.66 -14.46 2.54
N ASP A 278 1.48 -15.50 2.69
CA ASP A 278 1.41 -16.65 1.81
C ASP A 278 0.31 -17.59 2.30
N LEU A 279 -0.72 -17.78 1.48
CA LEU A 279 -1.87 -18.62 1.79
C LEU A 279 -1.68 -20.08 1.32
N GLY A 280 -0.60 -20.38 0.61
CA GLY A 280 -0.36 -21.70 0.05
C GLY A 280 -0.10 -21.69 -1.47
N PRO A 281 -0.04 -22.88 -2.07
CA PRO A 281 -0.07 -23.02 -3.53
C PRO A 281 -1.33 -22.36 -4.07
N ALA A 282 -1.19 -21.52 -5.11
CA ALA A 282 -2.36 -21.01 -5.78
C ALA A 282 -3.11 -22.15 -6.50
N PRO A 283 -4.44 -22.07 -6.57
CA PRO A 283 -5.24 -23.06 -7.29
C PRO A 283 -4.82 -23.10 -8.75
N GLU A 284 -5.02 -24.25 -9.39
CA GLU A 284 -4.97 -24.31 -10.84
C GLU A 284 -5.91 -23.24 -11.38
N LEU A 285 -5.40 -22.44 -12.32
CA LEU A 285 -6.25 -21.45 -12.95
C LEU A 285 -7.31 -22.22 -13.74
N PRO A 286 -8.59 -21.85 -13.64
CA PRO A 286 -9.61 -22.51 -14.42
C PRO A 286 -9.24 -22.40 -15.90
N HIS A 287 -8.74 -23.51 -16.45
CA HIS A 287 -8.56 -23.70 -17.88
C HIS A 287 -9.94 -23.54 -18.48
N GLY A 288 -10.13 -22.48 -19.27
CA GLY A 288 -11.42 -21.95 -19.70
C GLY A 288 -12.55 -22.97 -19.58
N VAL A 289 -13.32 -22.86 -18.50
CA VAL A 289 -14.48 -23.72 -18.31
C VAL A 289 -15.44 -23.43 -19.45
N ASN A 290 -15.74 -24.45 -20.26
CA ASN A 290 -16.93 -24.57 -21.09
C ASN A 290 -18.20 -24.51 -20.22
N GLY A 291 -18.40 -23.44 -19.44
CA GLY A 291 -19.42 -23.41 -18.39
C GLY A 291 -19.58 -22.10 -17.61
N LEU A 292 -18.71 -21.11 -17.77
CA LEU A 292 -19.11 -19.73 -17.46
C LEU A 292 -19.76 -19.18 -18.73
N GLN A 293 -21.06 -19.43 -18.87
CA GLN A 293 -21.90 -18.55 -19.68
C GLN A 293 -21.57 -17.13 -19.25
N ALA A 294 -21.05 -16.34 -20.18
CA ALA A 294 -21.07 -14.90 -20.05
C ALA A 294 -22.47 -14.50 -19.56
N PRO A 295 -22.61 -13.49 -18.68
CA PRO A 295 -23.92 -12.92 -18.40
C PRO A 295 -24.58 -12.67 -19.76
N VAL A 296 -25.68 -13.37 -20.01
CA VAL A 296 -26.51 -13.11 -21.18
C VAL A 296 -27.02 -11.69 -20.99
N ASP A 297 -26.49 -10.76 -21.79
CA ASP A 297 -27.14 -9.47 -21.95
C ASP A 297 -28.58 -9.75 -22.43
N GLU A 298 -29.52 -8.96 -21.92
CA GLU A 298 -30.98 -9.17 -21.94
C GLU A 298 -31.61 -9.12 -23.35
N GLN A 299 -30.85 -9.38 -24.42
CA GLN A 299 -31.25 -9.22 -25.81
C GLN A 299 -30.92 -10.41 -26.73
N GLY A 300 -30.34 -11.50 -26.23
CA GLY A 300 -30.46 -12.83 -26.86
C GLY A 300 -30.24 -12.94 -28.38
N VAL A 301 -29.14 -12.42 -28.93
CA VAL A 301 -28.75 -12.71 -30.32
C VAL A 301 -27.24 -12.97 -30.40
N ALA A 302 -26.88 -14.17 -30.85
CA ALA A 302 -25.54 -14.52 -31.30
C ALA A 302 -25.36 -14.06 -32.75
N SER A 303 -24.30 -13.31 -33.05
CA SER A 303 -23.85 -13.06 -34.42
C SER A 303 -22.70 -14.01 -34.75
N GLU A 304 -22.83 -14.65 -35.91
CA GLU A 304 -21.98 -15.70 -36.51
C GLU A 304 -20.50 -15.34 -36.65
#